data_AF-A0A2W6TC68-F1
#
_entry.id   AF-A0A2W6TC68-F1
#
_cell.length_a   1.000
_cell.length_b   1.000
_cell.length_c   1.000
_cell.angle_alpha   90.00
_cell.angle_beta   90.00
_cell.angle_gamma   90.00
#
_symmetry.space_group_name_H-M   'P 1'
#
loop_
_entity.id
_entity.type
_entity.pdbx_description
1 polymer ?
#
loop_
_entity_poly.entity_id
_entity_poly.type
_entity_poly.pdbx_seq_one_letter_code
_entity_poly.pdbx_strand_id
1 'polypeptide(L)' 'MADSLRELQLRFAAHLRDPLQQPAPAGIDDTRMQVYRELYFNNIQSLLAANFPVIARTL' A
#
# COMPACT_ATOMS: atom_id res chain seq x y z
N MET A 1 -21.50 13.07 3.34
CA MET A 1 -22.02 11.69 3.54
C MET A 1 -20.87 10.87 4.09
N ALA A 2 -21.08 10.05 5.11
CA ALA A 2 -20.03 9.16 5.59
C ALA A 2 -19.74 8.15 4.47
N ASP A 3 -18.51 8.11 3.96
CA ASP A 3 -18.08 7.08 3.02
C ASP A 3 -18.40 5.72 3.65
N SER A 4 -18.96 4.80 2.88
CA SER A 4 -19.14 3.44 3.36
C SER A 4 -17.77 2.85 3.71
N LEU A 5 -17.70 1.95 4.70
CA LEU A 5 -16.46 1.29 5.07
C LEU A 5 -15.73 0.68 3.85
N ARG A 6 -16.52 0.19 2.88
CA ARG A 6 -16.03 -0.35 1.62
C ARG A 6 -15.33 0.71 0.77
N GLU A 7 -15.91 1.89 0.60
CA GLU A 7 -15.31 2.99 -0.15
C GLU A 7 -14.02 3.47 0.51
N LEU A 8 -14.02 3.58 1.84
CA LEU A 8 -12.81 3.94 2.59
C LEU A 8 -11.70 2.91 2.39
N GLN A 9 -12.02 1.61 2.47
CA GLN A 9 -11.06 0.54 2.23
C GLN A 9 -10.50 0.56 0.79
N LEU A 10 -11.36 0.84 -0.20
CA LEU A 10 -10.93 0.94 -1.59
C LEU A 10 -10.01 2.15 -1.81
N ARG A 11 -10.35 3.32 -1.25
CA ARG A 11 -9.51 4.52 -1.33
C ARG A 11 -8.18 4.32 -0.62
N PHE A 12 -8.18 3.68 0.55
CA PHE A 12 -6.97 3.34 1.27
C PHE A 12 -6.09 2.37 0.47
N ALA A 13 -6.65 1.29 -0.06
CA ALA A 13 -5.91 0.33 -0.89
C ALA A 13 -5.38 0.96 -2.19
N ALA A 14 -6.12 1.89 -2.78
CA ALA A 14 -5.69 2.62 -3.96
C ALA A 14 -4.51 3.56 -3.64
N HIS A 15 -4.57 4.29 -2.53
CA HIS A 15 -3.46 5.12 -2.04
C HIS A 15 -2.20 4.31 -1.73
N LEU A 16 -2.33 3.11 -1.15
CA LEU A 16 -1.18 2.24 -0.90
C LEU A 16 -0.49 1.78 -2.19
N ARG A 17 -1.23 1.61 -3.29
CA ARG A 17 -0.68 1.16 -4.58
C ARG A 17 -0.12 2.30 -5.42
N ASP A 18 -0.85 3.41 -5.50
CA ASP A 18 -0.43 4.61 -6.24
C ASP A 18 -0.62 5.87 -5.39
N PRO A 19 0.33 6.15 -4.51
CA PRO A 19 0.26 7.30 -3.62
C PRO A 19 0.50 8.65 -4.31
N LEU A 20 1.05 8.65 -5.53
CA LEU A 20 1.30 9.88 -6.29
C LEU A 20 0.03 10.36 -7.00
N GLN A 21 -0.84 9.42 -7.41
CA GLN A 21 -2.08 9.73 -8.13
C GLN A 21 -3.34 9.62 -7.27
N GLN A 22 -3.30 8.91 -6.13
CA GLN A 22 -4.44 8.77 -5.23
C GLN A 22 -4.24 9.60 -3.96
N PRO A 23 -5.14 10.52 -3.61
CA PRO A 23 -5.03 11.28 -2.37
C PRO A 23 -5.28 10.39 -1.15
N ALA A 24 -4.56 10.68 -0.05
CA ALA A 24 -4.76 9.97 1.21
C ALA A 24 -6.21 10.16 1.73
N PRO A 25 -6.85 9.11 2.27
CA PRO A 25 -8.16 9.25 2.91
C PRO A 25 -8.12 10.24 4.08
N ALA A 26 -9.17 11.04 4.20
CA ALA A 26 -9.26 12.11 5.19
C ALA A 26 -9.18 11.57 6.63
N GLY A 27 -8.39 12.22 7.49
CA GLY A 27 -8.23 11.87 8.90
C GLY A 27 -7.06 10.94 9.22
N ILE A 28 -6.23 10.59 8.23
CA ILE A 28 -4.97 9.88 8.45
C ILE A 28 -3.80 10.83 8.17
N ASP A 29 -2.86 10.89 9.11
CA ASP A 29 -1.63 11.66 8.96
C ASP A 29 -0.73 11.07 7.86
N ASP A 30 -0.14 11.93 7.04
CA ASP A 30 0.69 11.53 5.89
C ASP A 30 1.91 10.69 6.32
N THR A 31 2.49 11.01 7.49
CA THR A 31 3.61 10.25 8.08
C THR A 31 3.20 8.82 8.42
N ARG A 32 2.00 8.64 8.98
CA ARG A 32 1.47 7.28 9.27
C ARG A 32 1.18 6.53 7.98
N MET A 33 0.72 7.25 6.96
CA MET A 33 0.45 6.67 5.65
C MET A 33 1.74 6.19 4.97
N GLN A 34 2.84 6.92 5.12
CA GLN A 34 4.16 6.48 4.67
C GLN A 34 4.57 5.14 5.30
N VAL A 35 4.41 4.98 6.61
CA VAL A 35 4.71 3.72 7.30
C VAL A 35 3.88 2.57 6.72
N TYR A 36 2.58 2.77 6.47
CA TYR A 36 1.75 1.73 5.86
C TYR A 36 2.17 1.38 4.44
N ARG A 37 2.61 2.37 3.65
CA ARG A 37 3.13 2.15 2.29
C ARG A 37 4.42 1.32 2.31
N GLU A 38 5.36 1.67 3.17
CA GLU A 38 6.62 0.95 3.33
C GLU A 38 6.38 -0.48 3.79
N LEU A 39 5.53 -0.69 4.79
CA LEU A 39 5.17 -2.03 5.27
C LEU A 39 4.51 -2.86 4.17
N TYR A 40 3.60 -2.29 3.40
CA TYR A 40 2.93 -3.00 2.31
C TYR A 40 3.94 -3.43 1.24
N PHE A 41 4.78 -2.50 0.77
CA PHE A 41 5.78 -2.78 -0.24
C PHE A 41 6.78 -3.84 0.24
N ASN A 42 7.32 -3.68 1.44
CA ASN A 42 8.28 -4.63 2.03
C ASN A 42 7.69 -6.04 2.19
N ASN A 43 6.40 -6.13 2.55
CA ASN A 43 5.71 -7.42 2.64
C ASN A 43 5.56 -8.08 1.27
N ILE A 44 5.12 -7.34 0.25
CA ILE A 44 5.00 -7.88 -1.11
C ILE A 44 6.37 -8.29 -1.65
N GLN A 45 7.40 -7.47 -1.44
CA GLN A 45 8.77 -7.80 -1.84
C GLN A 45 9.26 -9.07 -1.13
N SER A 46 9.07 -9.18 0.18
CA SER A 46 9.46 -10.36 0.96
C SER A 46 8.71 -11.62 0.52
N LEU A 47 7.40 -11.50 0.26
CA LEU A 47 6.56 -12.58 -0.24
C LEU A 47 7.03 -13.05 -1.62
N LEU A 48 7.29 -12.11 -2.53
CA LEU A 48 7.78 -12.43 -3.87
C LEU A 48 9.18 -13.04 -3.83
N ALA A 49 10.08 -12.52 -2.99
CA ALA A 49 11.42 -13.06 -2.81
C ALA A 49 11.40 -14.49 -2.24
N ALA A 50 10.48 -14.77 -1.31
CA ALA A 50 10.31 -16.10 -0.73
C ALA A 50 9.75 -17.12 -1.75
N ASN A 51 8.76 -16.72 -2.56
CA ASN A 51 8.11 -17.62 -3.51
C ASN A 51 8.88 -17.75 -4.85
N PHE A 52 9.63 -16.72 -5.25
CA PHE A 52 10.37 -16.66 -6.51
C PHE A 52 11.84 -16.25 -6.30
N PRO A 53 12.63 -17.05 -5.56
CA PRO A 53 13.99 -16.67 -5.14
C PRO A 53 14.97 -16.48 -6.31
N VAL A 54 14.75 -17.16 -7.44
CA VAL A 54 15.59 -17.03 -8.64
C VAL A 54 15.32 -15.70 -9.34
N ILE A 55 14.05 -15.36 -9.57
CA ILE A 55 13.67 -14.09 -10.22
C ILE A 55 14.12 -12.91 -9.36
N ALA A 56 13.92 -12.98 -8.05
CA ALA A 56 14.32 -11.94 -7.11
C ALA A 56 15.84 -11.69 -7.01
N ARG A 57 16.67 -12.67 -7.40
CA ARG A 57 18.14 -12.52 -7.44
C ARG A 57 18.66 -11.96 -8.77
N THR A 58 17.89 -12.13 -9.85
CA THR A 58 18.37 -11.90 -11.22
C THR A 58 17.89 -10.57 -11.81
N LEU A 59 16.82 -9.98 -11.24
CA LEU A 59 16.37 -8.60 -11.50
C LEU A 59 17.07 -7.62 -10.54
#